data_AF-A0A1Q7RIN9-F1
#
_entry.id   AF-A0A1Q7RIN9-F1
#
_cell.length_a   1.000
_cell.length_b   1.000
_cell.length_c   1.000
_cell.angle_alpha   90.00
_cell.angle_beta   90.00
_cell.angle_gamma   90.00
#
_symmetry.space_group_name_H-M   'P 1'
#
loop_
_entity.id
_entity.type
_entity.pdbx_description
1 polymer ?
#
loop_
_entity_poly.entity_id
_entity_poly.type
_entity_poly.pdbx_seq_one_letter_code
_entity_poly.pdbx_strand_id
1 'polypeptide(L)'
;MMDKSVILGRLTACQDPITDEILKEVMHKVVADFFSTQESRQLLAKGLATKDIAHSEEFLEIIDTLIKATIPVMLFDPLAERERPLLYALAVRLLKNHHEAEDVVQESLIKAYVAMKGFSLKQLQTLRMRPWLCTIVRNTAKNYRAHAKRFELVELSKDSRFFEIEAQRQEQPEIALITKETKKELENLLMSLPSKYATVIFFRFMEEFSYEEISKILDISSTGTLKSLLHRGIRLLRDDAKNMNLSKV
;
A
#
# COMPACT_ATOMS: atom_id res chain seq x y z
N MET A 1 9.38 -13.12 37.30
CA MET A 1 10.09 -13.25 36.01
C MET A 1 9.18 -12.65 34.94
N MET A 2 9.65 -11.71 34.13
CA MET A 2 8.81 -11.09 33.10
C MET A 2 8.49 -12.16 32.04
N ASP A 3 7.21 -12.50 31.88
CA ASP A 3 6.77 -13.58 30.98
C ASP A 3 6.84 -13.12 29.52
N LYS A 4 7.35 -13.98 28.63
CA LYS A 4 7.38 -13.77 27.18
C LYS A 4 6.01 -13.35 26.65
N SER A 5 4.94 -13.91 27.23
CA SER A 5 3.55 -13.60 26.87
C SER A 5 3.19 -12.12 27.09
N VAL A 6 3.71 -11.50 28.15
CA VAL A 6 3.44 -10.10 28.52
C VAL A 6 4.16 -9.13 27.58
N ILE A 7 5.41 -9.43 27.24
CA ILE A 7 6.19 -8.62 26.29
C ILE A 7 5.53 -8.72 24.90
N LEU A 8 5.19 -9.93 24.48
CA LEU A 8 4.57 -10.17 23.18
C LEU A 8 3.24 -9.43 23.03
N GLY A 9 2.35 -9.52 24.02
CA GLY A 9 1.05 -8.84 23.98
C GLY A 9 1.12 -7.31 23.91
N ARG A 10 2.19 -6.69 24.43
CA ARG A 10 2.44 -5.24 24.33
C ARG A 10 3.00 -4.83 22.96
N LEU A 11 3.79 -5.71 22.36
CA LEU A 11 4.44 -5.48 21.08
C LEU A 11 3.50 -5.67 19.89
N THR A 12 2.49 -6.53 20.00
CA THR A 12 1.59 -6.90 18.90
C THR A 12 0.32 -6.05 18.78
N ALA A 13 0.12 -5.02 19.60
CA ALA A 13 -1.10 -4.21 19.51
C ALA A 13 -1.09 -3.31 18.25
N CYS A 14 -1.65 -3.78 17.14
CA CYS A 14 -1.73 -3.04 15.88
C CYS A 14 -3.18 -2.71 15.50
N GLN A 15 -3.40 -1.56 14.87
CA GLN A 15 -4.76 -1.14 14.47
C GLN A 15 -5.27 -1.80 13.18
N ASP A 16 -4.38 -2.34 12.35
CA ASP A 16 -4.67 -2.94 11.05
C ASP A 16 -4.54 -4.48 11.11
N PRO A 17 -5.60 -5.27 10.86
CA PRO A 17 -5.57 -6.73 10.99
C PRO A 17 -4.54 -7.43 10.08
N ILE A 18 -4.32 -6.89 8.88
CA ILE A 18 -3.37 -7.44 7.91
C ILE A 18 -1.94 -7.25 8.40
N THR A 19 -1.67 -6.03 8.88
CA THR A 19 -0.41 -5.71 9.52
C THR A 19 -0.24 -6.50 10.79
N ASP A 20 -1.29 -6.71 11.59
CA ASP A 20 -1.26 -7.45 12.84
C ASP A 20 -0.84 -8.92 12.66
N GLU A 21 -1.34 -9.60 11.63
CA GLU A 21 -0.98 -10.99 11.32
C GLU A 21 0.52 -11.15 11.01
N ILE A 22 1.04 -10.34 10.07
CA ILE A 22 2.45 -10.43 9.66
C ILE A 22 3.36 -9.87 10.76
N LEU A 23 2.94 -8.78 11.44
CA LEU A 23 3.68 -8.17 12.53
C LEU A 23 3.80 -9.11 13.73
N LYS A 24 2.78 -9.94 14.03
CA LYS A 24 2.88 -10.96 15.09
C LYS A 24 4.06 -11.89 14.87
N GLU A 25 4.21 -12.47 13.68
CA GLU A 25 5.33 -13.36 13.38
C GLU A 25 6.68 -12.65 13.57
N VAL A 26 6.76 -11.41 13.13
CA VAL A 26 7.96 -10.58 13.29
C VAL A 26 8.22 -10.23 14.76
N MET A 27 7.19 -9.92 15.55
CA MET A 27 7.34 -9.63 16.99
C MET A 27 7.75 -10.88 17.77
N HIS A 28 7.28 -12.06 17.40
CA HIS A 28 7.77 -13.32 17.97
C HIS A 28 9.28 -13.47 17.78
N LYS A 29 9.78 -13.16 16.57
CA LYS A 29 11.22 -13.18 16.28
C LYS A 29 11.98 -12.10 17.05
N VAL A 30 11.49 -10.86 17.07
CA VAL A 30 12.09 -9.75 17.83
C VAL A 30 12.21 -10.10 19.32
N VAL A 31 11.17 -10.71 19.90
CA VAL A 31 11.21 -11.16 21.30
C VAL A 31 12.21 -12.30 21.48
N ALA A 32 12.26 -13.27 20.56
CA ALA A 32 13.26 -14.34 20.62
C ALA A 32 14.69 -13.80 20.56
N ASP A 33 14.94 -12.86 19.66
CA ASP A 33 16.25 -12.21 19.49
C ASP A 33 16.59 -11.37 20.72
N PHE A 34 15.63 -10.65 21.30
CA PHE A 34 15.80 -9.93 22.57
C PHE A 34 16.33 -10.84 23.68
N PHE A 35 15.79 -12.04 23.88
CA PHE A 35 16.31 -12.95 24.91
C PHE A 35 17.68 -13.59 24.57
N SER A 36 18.14 -13.46 23.33
CA SER A 36 19.40 -14.04 22.86
C SER A 36 20.62 -13.12 23.07
N THR A 37 20.43 -11.81 23.14
CA THR A 37 21.53 -10.82 23.21
C THR A 37 22.13 -10.70 24.62
N GLN A 38 23.44 -10.41 24.68
CA GLN A 38 24.14 -10.20 25.95
C GLN A 38 23.64 -8.96 26.70
N GLU A 39 23.34 -7.88 25.96
CA GLU A 39 22.81 -6.62 26.50
C GLU A 39 21.44 -6.81 27.18
N SER A 40 20.51 -7.53 26.53
CA SER A 40 19.21 -7.84 27.15
C SER A 40 19.34 -8.70 28.39
N ARG A 41 20.27 -9.67 28.42
CA ARG A 41 20.53 -10.48 29.62
C ARG A 41 21.06 -9.62 30.77
N GLN A 42 21.95 -8.66 30.48
CA GLN A 42 22.44 -7.70 31.47
C GLN A 42 21.33 -6.78 31.98
N LEU A 43 20.47 -6.29 31.09
CA LEU A 43 19.31 -5.47 31.44
C LEU A 43 18.31 -6.24 32.32
N LEU A 44 17.99 -7.48 31.96
CA LEU A 44 17.14 -8.37 32.74
C LEU A 44 17.74 -8.70 34.12
N ALA A 45 19.06 -8.88 34.20
CA ALA A 45 19.77 -9.09 35.45
C ALA A 45 19.74 -7.85 36.36
N LYS A 46 19.90 -6.63 35.80
CA LYS A 46 19.76 -5.36 36.52
C LYS A 46 18.33 -5.12 36.99
N GLY A 47 17.35 -5.49 36.18
CA GLY A 47 15.93 -5.24 36.43
C GLY A 47 15.19 -6.29 37.27
N LEU A 48 15.82 -7.41 37.65
CA LEU A 48 15.30 -8.28 38.72
C LEU A 48 15.11 -7.52 40.05
N ALA A 49 15.69 -6.32 40.20
CA ALA A 49 15.50 -5.42 41.34
C ALA A 49 14.35 -4.40 41.18
N THR A 50 13.87 -4.12 39.96
CA THR A 50 12.86 -3.08 39.68
C THR A 50 11.74 -3.67 38.82
N LYS A 51 10.52 -3.74 39.36
CA LYS A 51 9.36 -4.45 38.78
C LYS A 51 8.84 -3.94 37.42
N ASP A 52 9.51 -3.00 36.73
CA ASP A 52 8.99 -2.39 35.50
C ASP A 52 10.05 -2.05 34.44
N ILE A 53 10.87 -3.05 34.05
CA ILE A 53 11.89 -2.93 32.99
C ILE A 53 11.28 -2.52 31.63
N ALA A 54 10.01 -2.85 31.38
CA ALA A 54 9.36 -2.62 30.09
C ALA A 54 9.13 -1.13 29.79
N HIS A 55 9.37 -0.24 30.76
CA HIS A 55 9.32 1.22 30.58
C HIS A 55 10.71 1.86 30.68
N SER A 56 11.77 1.06 30.88
CA SER A 56 13.12 1.61 30.85
C SER A 56 13.48 2.05 29.43
N GLU A 57 14.15 3.19 29.34
CA GLU A 57 14.67 3.73 28.08
C GLU A 57 15.59 2.71 27.39
N GLU A 58 16.40 2.01 28.19
CA GLU A 58 17.29 0.93 27.77
C GLU A 58 16.54 -0.24 27.10
N PHE A 59 15.35 -0.62 27.61
CA PHE A 59 14.53 -1.66 26.99
C PHE A 59 13.98 -1.22 25.64
N LEU A 60 13.46 0.01 25.57
CA LEU A 60 12.90 0.56 24.34
C LEU A 60 13.97 0.73 23.25
N GLU A 61 15.19 1.13 23.62
CA GLU A 61 16.31 1.28 22.70
C GLU A 61 16.77 -0.06 22.10
N ILE A 62 16.87 -1.12 22.92
CA ILE A 62 17.19 -2.47 22.44
C ILE A 62 16.09 -2.98 21.51
N ILE A 63 14.82 -2.82 21.89
CA ILE A 63 13.69 -3.27 21.08
C ILE A 63 13.63 -2.51 19.75
N ASP A 64 13.84 -1.20 19.75
CA ASP A 64 13.88 -0.38 18.53
C ASP A 64 15.04 -0.80 17.60
N THR A 65 16.20 -1.10 18.17
CA THR A 65 17.36 -1.61 17.41
C THR A 65 17.05 -2.96 16.75
N LEU A 66 16.46 -3.90 17.49
CA LEU A 66 16.06 -5.21 16.97
C LEU A 66 14.98 -5.09 15.91
N ILE A 67 14.00 -4.20 16.10
CA ILE A 67 12.95 -3.90 15.12
C ILE A 67 13.56 -3.40 13.82
N LYS A 68 14.47 -2.42 13.88
CA LYS A 68 15.11 -1.87 12.67
C LYS A 68 15.92 -2.92 11.90
N ALA A 69 16.49 -3.91 12.60
CA ALA A 69 17.22 -5.02 11.98
C ALA A 69 16.28 -6.08 11.37
N THR A 70 15.21 -6.44 12.09
CA THR A 70 14.38 -7.61 11.76
C THR A 70 13.21 -7.26 10.83
N ILE A 71 12.58 -6.10 11.01
CA ILE A 71 11.34 -5.74 10.30
C ILE A 71 11.53 -5.60 8.79
N PRO A 72 12.52 -4.86 8.28
CA PRO A 72 12.68 -4.73 6.83
C PRO A 72 12.89 -6.08 6.15
N VAL A 73 13.56 -7.02 6.81
CA VAL A 73 13.93 -8.31 6.22
C VAL A 73 12.78 -9.32 6.28
N MET A 74 12.00 -9.34 7.37
CA MET A 74 10.96 -10.36 7.56
C MET A 74 9.54 -9.86 7.24
N LEU A 75 9.27 -8.58 7.43
CA LEU A 75 7.93 -8.03 7.20
C LEU A 75 7.70 -7.65 5.74
N PHE A 76 8.75 -7.16 5.06
CA PHE A 76 8.57 -6.45 3.81
C PHE A 76 8.17 -7.36 2.65
N ASP A 77 8.87 -8.47 2.43
CA ASP A 77 8.61 -9.33 1.27
C ASP A 77 7.19 -9.93 1.29
N PRO A 78 6.70 -10.53 2.40
CA PRO A 78 5.34 -11.05 2.46
C PRO A 78 4.28 -9.96 2.26
N LEU A 79 4.52 -8.78 2.83
CA LEU A 79 3.62 -7.63 2.67
C LEU A 79 3.62 -7.12 1.23
N ALA A 80 4.80 -6.99 0.62
CA ALA A 80 4.95 -6.53 -0.75
C ALA A 80 4.23 -7.46 -1.70
N GLU A 81 4.41 -8.77 -1.56
CA GLU A 81 3.74 -9.77 -2.40
C GLU A 81 2.23 -9.73 -2.24
N ARG A 82 1.74 -9.61 -1.00
CA ARG A 82 0.31 -9.51 -0.68
C ARG A 82 -0.35 -8.27 -1.29
N GLU A 83 0.30 -7.11 -1.20
CA GLU A 83 -0.28 -5.83 -1.61
C GLU A 83 0.03 -5.46 -3.07
N ARG A 84 0.99 -6.12 -3.71
CA ARG A 84 1.39 -5.87 -5.11
C ARG A 84 0.20 -5.79 -6.08
N PRO A 85 -0.81 -6.68 -6.04
CA PRO A 85 -1.97 -6.58 -6.94
C PRO A 85 -2.76 -5.29 -6.77
N LEU A 86 -2.97 -4.83 -5.53
CA LEU A 86 -3.62 -3.55 -5.22
C LEU A 86 -2.81 -2.38 -5.77
N LEU A 87 -1.50 -2.36 -5.49
CA LEU A 87 -0.61 -1.27 -5.90
C LEU A 87 -0.54 -1.16 -7.42
N TYR A 88 -0.47 -2.29 -8.12
CA TYR A 88 -0.52 -2.36 -9.57
C TYR A 88 -1.86 -1.89 -10.13
N ALA A 89 -2.98 -2.38 -9.59
CA ALA A 89 -4.32 -1.97 -9.99
C ALA A 89 -4.52 -0.44 -9.84
N LEU A 90 -3.96 0.16 -8.79
CA LEU A 90 -3.93 1.61 -8.60
C LEU A 90 -3.05 2.30 -9.65
N ALA A 91 -1.81 1.84 -9.85
CA ALA A 91 -0.86 2.45 -10.78
C ALA A 91 -1.40 2.43 -12.22
N VAL A 92 -1.99 1.33 -12.67
CA VAL A 92 -2.63 1.22 -14.00
C VAL A 92 -3.76 2.25 -14.16
N ARG A 93 -4.60 2.47 -13.14
CA ARG A 93 -5.68 3.47 -13.20
C ARG A 93 -5.15 4.89 -13.18
N LEU A 94 -4.07 5.12 -12.45
CA LEU A 94 -3.43 6.43 -12.39
C LEU A 94 -2.79 6.77 -13.73
N LEU A 95 -1.99 5.87 -14.30
CA LEU A 95 -1.12 6.11 -15.46
C LEU A 95 -1.80 5.82 -16.81
N LYS A 96 -2.72 4.85 -16.85
CA LYS A 96 -3.29 4.25 -18.07
C LYS A 96 -2.26 3.56 -18.98
N ASN A 97 -1.15 3.11 -18.41
CA ASN A 97 -0.11 2.36 -19.09
C ASN A 97 0.39 1.24 -18.18
N HIS A 98 0.42 0.00 -18.67
CA HIS A 98 0.81 -1.18 -17.89
C HIS A 98 2.32 -1.23 -17.60
N HIS A 99 3.15 -0.84 -18.56
CA HIS A 99 4.61 -0.83 -18.37
C HIS A 99 5.01 0.21 -17.34
N GLU A 100 4.51 1.45 -17.48
CA GLU A 100 4.78 2.51 -16.50
C GLU A 100 4.22 2.16 -15.11
N ALA A 101 3.10 1.43 -15.05
CA ALA A 101 2.52 0.99 -13.79
C ALA A 101 3.43 0.01 -13.05
N GLU A 102 4.04 -0.94 -13.77
CA GLU A 102 4.97 -1.89 -13.19
C GLU A 102 6.21 -1.18 -12.61
N ASP A 103 6.78 -0.25 -13.37
CA ASP A 103 7.92 0.56 -12.93
C ASP A 103 7.58 1.38 -11.68
N VAL A 104 6.41 2.04 -11.67
CA VAL A 104 5.94 2.84 -10.54
C VAL A 104 5.69 1.96 -9.30
N VAL A 105 5.15 0.76 -9.47
CA VAL A 105 4.96 -0.18 -8.35
C VAL A 105 6.31 -0.60 -7.78
N GLN A 106 7.25 -1.00 -8.63
CA GLN A 106 8.58 -1.41 -8.19
C GLN A 106 9.30 -0.29 -7.45
N GLU A 107 9.33 0.92 -8.01
CA GLU A 107 9.93 2.09 -7.35
C GLU A 107 9.23 2.42 -6.01
N SER A 108 7.90 2.27 -5.96
CA SER A 108 7.13 2.53 -4.74
C SER A 108 7.42 1.50 -3.64
N LEU A 109 7.58 0.22 -3.99
CA LEU A 109 7.99 -0.82 -3.05
C LEU A 109 9.40 -0.54 -2.52
N ILE A 110 10.35 -0.17 -3.38
CA ILE A 110 11.70 0.20 -2.93
C ILE A 110 11.66 1.38 -1.95
N LYS A 111 10.88 2.43 -2.26
CA LYS A 111 10.69 3.58 -1.35
C LYS A 111 10.04 3.17 -0.02
N ALA A 112 9.05 2.29 -0.06
CA ALA A 112 8.39 1.77 1.13
C ALA A 112 9.38 0.99 2.01
N TYR A 113 10.19 0.11 1.41
CA TYR A 113 11.24 -0.64 2.10
C TYR A 113 12.24 0.29 2.80
N VAL A 114 12.76 1.30 2.08
CA VAL A 114 13.70 2.28 2.64
C VAL A 114 13.06 3.08 3.78
N ALA A 115 11.81 3.51 3.64
CA ALA A 115 11.10 4.24 4.69
C ALA A 115 10.87 3.38 5.94
N MET A 116 10.49 2.11 5.76
CA MET A 116 10.26 1.17 6.86
C MET A 116 11.50 0.90 7.71
N LYS A 117 12.71 0.97 7.13
CA LYS A 117 13.97 0.86 7.90
C LYS A 117 14.09 1.92 9.00
N GLY A 118 13.43 3.06 8.84
CA GLY A 118 13.46 4.16 9.80
C GLY A 118 12.31 4.16 10.80
N PHE A 119 11.36 3.21 10.73
CA PHE A 119 10.19 3.24 11.59
C PHE A 119 10.49 2.70 12.98
N SER A 120 10.03 3.46 13.98
CA SER A 120 9.91 2.99 15.36
C SER A 120 8.74 2.02 15.51
N LEU A 121 8.76 1.22 16.58
CA LEU A 121 7.65 0.34 16.96
C LEU A 121 6.30 1.08 16.99
N LYS A 122 6.28 2.27 17.60
CA LYS A 122 5.05 3.07 17.75
C LYS A 122 4.49 3.49 16.38
N GLN A 123 5.36 3.83 15.44
CA GLN A 123 4.94 4.15 14.08
C GLN A 123 4.31 2.94 13.43
N LEU A 124 4.91 1.76 13.54
CA LEU A 124 4.38 0.53 12.96
C LEU A 124 3.03 0.13 13.54
N GLN A 125 2.86 0.22 14.86
CA GLN A 125 1.60 -0.11 15.55
C GLN A 125 0.43 0.80 15.16
N THR A 126 0.72 2.05 14.81
CA THR A 126 -0.29 3.06 14.44
C THR A 126 -0.46 3.22 12.94
N LEU A 127 0.40 2.59 12.14
CA LEU A 127 0.39 2.70 10.69
C LEU A 127 -0.71 1.83 10.08
N ARG A 128 -1.45 2.43 9.15
CA ARG A 128 -2.34 1.72 8.24
C ARG A 128 -1.54 1.41 6.98
N MET A 129 -1.09 0.17 6.82
CA MET A 129 -0.12 -0.18 5.78
C MET A 129 -0.69 0.00 4.37
N ARG A 130 -1.91 -0.50 4.10
CA ARG A 130 -2.50 -0.42 2.75
C ARG A 130 -2.69 1.03 2.28
N PRO A 131 -3.32 1.94 3.05
CA PRO A 131 -3.41 3.35 2.66
C PRO A 131 -2.05 4.04 2.50
N TRP A 132 -1.08 3.69 3.35
CA TRP A 132 0.27 4.26 3.28
C TRP A 132 0.99 3.85 1.99
N LEU A 133 0.97 2.57 1.62
CA LEU A 133 1.54 2.08 0.36
C LEU A 133 0.86 2.70 -0.87
N CYS A 134 -0.48 2.80 -0.87
CA CYS A 134 -1.23 3.49 -1.91
C CYS A 134 -0.83 4.96 -2.06
N THR A 135 -0.51 5.64 -0.95
CA THR A 135 -0.03 7.02 -0.96
C THR A 135 1.34 7.14 -1.63
N ILE A 136 2.25 6.19 -1.36
CA ILE A 136 3.56 6.13 -2.04
C ILE A 136 3.37 5.95 -3.54
N VAL A 137 2.54 4.99 -3.97
CA VAL A 137 2.24 4.75 -5.39
C VAL A 137 1.68 6.01 -6.07
N ARG A 138 0.71 6.68 -5.44
CA ARG A 138 0.14 7.93 -5.97
C ARG A 138 1.21 9.01 -6.15
N ASN A 139 2.11 9.16 -5.19
CA ASN A 139 3.18 10.16 -5.26
C ASN A 139 4.21 9.80 -6.32
N THR A 140 4.62 8.53 -6.40
CA THR A 140 5.53 8.05 -7.44
C THR A 140 4.94 8.23 -8.83
N ALA A 141 3.68 7.85 -9.06
CA ALA A 141 2.98 8.08 -10.33
C ALA A 141 2.89 9.56 -10.71
N LYS A 142 2.64 10.45 -9.73
CA LYS A 142 2.61 11.90 -9.95
C LYS A 142 3.98 12.43 -10.39
N ASN A 143 5.05 11.96 -9.75
CA ASN A 143 6.42 12.35 -10.09
C ASN A 143 6.83 11.82 -11.47
N TYR A 144 6.51 10.56 -11.76
CA TYR A 144 6.73 9.93 -13.06
C TYR A 144 6.14 10.78 -14.19
N ARG A 145 4.85 11.15 -14.08
CA ARG A 145 4.19 12.04 -15.06
C ARG A 145 4.79 13.43 -15.16
N ALA A 146 5.20 14.01 -14.04
CA ALA A 146 5.84 15.32 -14.06
C ALA A 146 7.19 15.29 -14.77
N HIS A 147 7.92 14.17 -14.68
CA HIS A 147 9.20 13.96 -15.37
C HIS A 147 8.97 13.70 -16.85
N ALA A 148 8.05 12.81 -17.23
CA ALA A 148 7.70 12.54 -18.63
C ALA A 148 7.33 13.82 -19.40
N LYS A 149 6.48 14.68 -18.81
CA LYS A 149 6.12 15.98 -19.40
C LYS A 149 7.31 16.93 -19.58
N ARG A 150 8.31 16.87 -18.69
CA ARG A 150 9.53 17.68 -18.82
C ARG A 150 10.42 17.18 -19.96
N PHE A 151 10.48 15.87 -20.19
CA PHE A 151 11.24 15.30 -21.31
C PHE A 151 10.54 15.56 -22.65
N GLU A 152 9.20 15.45 -22.72
CA GLU A 152 8.43 15.87 -23.92
C GLU A 152 8.66 17.36 -24.25
N LEU A 153 8.69 18.24 -23.24
CA LEU A 153 8.98 19.67 -23.42
C LEU A 153 10.40 19.96 -23.93
N VAL A 154 11.36 19.04 -23.71
CA VAL A 154 12.75 19.16 -24.20
C VAL A 154 12.88 18.58 -25.62
N GLU A 155 12.14 17.52 -25.94
CA GLU A 155 12.12 16.90 -27.28
C GLU A 155 11.30 17.69 -28.31
N LEU A 156 10.36 18.55 -27.90
CA LEU A 156 9.59 19.45 -28.78
C LEU A 156 10.44 20.57 -29.46
N SER A 157 11.76 20.56 -29.28
CA SER A 157 12.71 21.38 -30.07
C SER A 157 13.21 20.68 -31.34
N LYS A 158 12.77 19.45 -31.62
CA LYS A 158 12.99 18.79 -32.92
C LYS A 158 11.67 18.16 -33.41
N ASP A 159 11.35 18.54 -34.64
CA ASP A 159 10.19 18.15 -35.43
C ASP A 159 10.00 16.62 -35.47
N SER A 160 8.87 16.11 -34.95
CA SER A 160 8.32 14.84 -35.41
C SER A 160 6.85 14.63 -35.00
N ARG A 161 6.11 14.12 -35.98
CA ARG A 161 4.67 13.91 -36.08
C ARG A 161 4.18 12.78 -35.18
N PHE A 162 2.90 12.89 -34.82
CA PHE A 162 1.91 11.86 -34.46
C PHE A 162 2.42 10.42 -34.26
N PHE A 163 2.18 9.89 -33.06
CA PHE A 163 1.98 8.45 -32.85
C PHE A 163 0.72 8.24 -32.00
N GLU A 164 -0.35 7.79 -32.65
CA GLU A 164 -1.38 6.97 -31.99
C GLU A 164 -0.73 5.62 -31.69
N ILE A 165 -0.65 5.26 -30.40
CA ILE A 165 -0.21 3.93 -29.98
C ILE A 165 -1.45 3.14 -29.60
N GLU A 166 -1.83 2.20 -30.46
CA GLU A 166 -2.73 1.10 -30.11
C GLU A 166 -2.13 0.31 -28.95
N ALA A 167 -2.86 0.24 -27.84
CA ALA A 167 -2.49 -0.58 -26.69
C ALA A 167 -2.60 -2.07 -27.04
N GLN A 168 -1.46 -2.74 -27.21
CA GLN A 168 -1.39 -4.19 -27.30
C GLN A 168 -1.83 -4.81 -25.95
N ARG A 169 -2.97 -5.50 -25.96
CA ARG A 169 -3.36 -6.45 -24.90
C ARG A 169 -2.43 -7.66 -24.98
N GLN A 170 -1.52 -7.79 -24.03
CA GLN A 170 -0.87 -9.07 -23.75
C GLN A 170 -1.74 -9.83 -22.74
N GLU A 171 -2.33 -10.94 -23.18
CA GLU A 171 -3.04 -11.91 -22.33
C GLU A 171 -2.13 -13.10 -22.05
N GLN A 172 -2.01 -13.50 -20.78
CA GLN A 172 -1.51 -14.81 -20.30
C GLN A 172 -2.11 -15.14 -18.90
N PRO A 173 -2.14 -16.40 -18.44
CA PRO A 173 -3.11 -17.43 -18.81
C PRO A 173 -4.13 -17.77 -17.70
N GLU A 174 -5.13 -18.55 -18.11
CA GLU A 174 -6.19 -19.29 -17.42
C GLU A 174 -5.90 -19.62 -15.94
N ILE A 175 -6.67 -19.08 -14.98
CA ILE A 175 -7.64 -19.82 -14.15
C ILE A 175 -8.79 -18.86 -13.74
N ALA A 176 -10.05 -19.32 -13.70
CA ALA A 176 -11.29 -18.65 -13.23
C ALA A 176 -12.19 -17.96 -14.31
N LEU A 177 -12.61 -18.67 -15.35
CA LEU A 177 -13.28 -18.06 -16.52
C LEU A 177 -14.64 -17.37 -16.27
N ILE A 178 -15.52 -17.84 -15.37
CA ILE A 178 -16.93 -17.37 -15.36
C ILE A 178 -17.14 -16.12 -14.47
N THR A 179 -16.40 -15.97 -13.37
CA THR A 179 -16.38 -14.73 -12.56
C THR A 179 -15.39 -13.69 -13.10
N LYS A 180 -14.39 -14.10 -13.89
CA LYS A 180 -13.47 -13.18 -14.56
C LYS A 180 -14.15 -12.35 -15.62
N GLU A 181 -15.14 -12.85 -16.35
CA GLU A 181 -15.78 -12.09 -17.43
C GLU A 181 -16.47 -10.83 -16.89
N THR A 182 -17.33 -10.97 -15.86
CA THR A 182 -17.98 -9.81 -15.22
C THR A 182 -16.98 -8.87 -14.55
N LYS A 183 -15.92 -9.40 -13.91
CA LYS A 183 -14.87 -8.58 -13.28
C LYS A 183 -14.03 -7.84 -14.32
N LYS A 184 -13.68 -8.49 -15.42
CA LYS A 184 -12.92 -7.93 -16.55
C LYS A 184 -13.74 -6.87 -17.29
N GLU A 185 -15.05 -7.09 -17.46
CA GLU A 185 -15.98 -6.09 -17.98
C GLU A 185 -16.05 -4.87 -17.08
N LEU A 186 -16.20 -5.06 -15.77
CA LEU A 186 -16.17 -3.96 -14.80
C LEU A 186 -14.83 -3.22 -14.82
N GLU A 187 -13.71 -3.94 -14.90
CA GLU A 187 -12.38 -3.34 -15.01
C GLU A 187 -12.23 -2.53 -16.32
N ASN A 188 -12.72 -3.04 -17.45
CA ASN A 188 -12.72 -2.31 -18.72
C ASN A 188 -13.58 -1.04 -18.65
N LEU A 189 -14.77 -1.13 -18.03
CA LEU A 189 -15.64 0.02 -17.78
C LEU A 189 -14.98 1.04 -16.83
N LEU A 190 -14.26 0.59 -15.81
CA LEU A 190 -13.50 1.51 -14.96
C LEU A 190 -12.35 2.18 -15.72
N MET A 191 -11.71 1.48 -16.66
CA MET A 191 -10.62 2.03 -17.47
C MET A 191 -11.10 3.04 -18.53
N SER A 192 -12.35 2.94 -19.00
CA SER A 192 -12.96 3.95 -19.89
C SER A 192 -13.18 5.28 -19.18
N LEU A 193 -13.44 5.26 -17.86
CA LEU A 193 -13.64 6.48 -17.10
C LEU A 193 -12.37 7.36 -17.02
N PRO A 194 -12.55 8.68 -16.81
CA PRO A 194 -11.49 9.52 -16.30
C PRO A 194 -10.91 8.96 -14.99
N SER A 195 -9.57 8.93 -14.89
CA SER A 195 -8.82 8.26 -13.80
C SER A 195 -9.29 8.65 -12.40
N LYS A 196 -9.64 9.92 -12.19
CA LYS A 196 -10.15 10.44 -10.91
C LYS A 196 -11.44 9.75 -10.43
N TYR A 197 -12.32 9.33 -11.34
CA TYR A 197 -13.56 8.63 -10.99
C TYR A 197 -13.29 7.14 -10.80
N ALA A 198 -12.57 6.52 -11.73
CA ALA A 198 -12.18 5.11 -11.67
C ALA A 198 -11.47 4.76 -10.36
N THR A 199 -10.54 5.62 -9.94
CA THR A 199 -9.73 5.41 -8.73
C THR A 199 -10.56 5.50 -7.45
N VAL A 200 -11.47 6.48 -7.36
CA VAL A 200 -12.35 6.65 -6.21
C VAL A 200 -13.36 5.50 -6.09
N ILE A 201 -13.88 5.01 -7.22
CA ILE A 201 -14.79 3.85 -7.25
C ILE A 201 -14.03 2.58 -6.85
N PHE A 202 -12.85 2.35 -7.43
CA PHE A 202 -11.98 1.22 -7.10
C PHE A 202 -11.72 1.16 -5.59
N PHE A 203 -11.23 2.25 -5.01
CA PHE A 203 -10.95 2.26 -3.58
C PHE A 203 -12.17 2.05 -2.71
N ARG A 204 -13.33 2.62 -3.08
CA ARG A 204 -14.52 2.54 -2.24
C ARG A 204 -15.19 1.17 -2.30
N PHE A 205 -15.28 0.57 -3.49
CA PHE A 205 -16.12 -0.61 -3.74
C PHE A 205 -15.35 -1.90 -3.97
N MET A 206 -14.08 -1.83 -4.40
CA MET A 206 -13.25 -3.02 -4.61
C MET A 206 -12.30 -3.24 -3.43
N GLU A 207 -11.75 -2.15 -2.88
CA GLU A 207 -10.78 -2.21 -1.78
C GLU A 207 -11.37 -1.82 -0.42
N GLU A 208 -12.64 -1.40 -0.42
CA GLU A 208 -13.44 -1.08 0.77
C GLU A 208 -12.84 -0.02 1.70
N PHE A 209 -11.98 0.86 1.19
CA PHE A 209 -11.41 1.96 1.97
C PHE A 209 -12.51 2.94 2.43
N SER A 210 -12.32 3.48 3.63
CA SER A 210 -13.16 4.56 4.18
C SER A 210 -12.99 5.85 3.38
N TYR A 211 -13.97 6.76 3.48
CA TYR A 211 -13.87 8.06 2.83
C TYR A 211 -12.66 8.87 3.33
N GLU A 212 -12.33 8.72 4.62
CA GLU A 212 -11.18 9.36 5.27
C GLU A 212 -9.85 8.80 4.79
N GLU A 213 -9.75 7.50 4.53
CA GLU A 213 -8.54 6.90 3.96
C GLU A 213 -8.35 7.34 2.51
N ILE A 214 -9.42 7.28 1.71
CA ILE A 214 -9.36 7.67 0.30
C ILE A 214 -8.98 9.14 0.16
N SER A 215 -9.51 10.03 1.01
CA SER A 215 -9.17 11.45 0.97
C SER A 215 -7.69 11.68 1.26
N LYS A 216 -7.11 10.96 2.22
CA LYS A 216 -5.67 10.99 2.52
C LYS A 216 -4.83 10.41 1.38
N ILE A 217 -5.21 9.24 0.86
CA ILE A 217 -4.50 8.58 -0.23
C ILE A 217 -4.45 9.48 -1.47
N LEU A 218 -5.58 10.11 -1.82
CA LEU A 218 -5.71 10.91 -3.05
C LEU A 218 -5.44 12.41 -2.86
N ASP A 219 -5.09 12.86 -1.65
CA ASP A 219 -4.86 14.27 -1.32
C ASP A 219 -6.08 15.16 -1.64
N ILE A 220 -7.28 14.67 -1.30
CA ILE A 220 -8.55 15.38 -1.51
C ILE A 220 -8.96 16.04 -0.20
N SER A 221 -9.09 17.36 -0.20
CA SER A 221 -9.28 18.16 1.02
C SER A 221 -10.60 17.92 1.77
N SER A 222 -11.62 17.33 1.13
CA SER A 222 -12.90 17.06 1.80
C SER A 222 -13.56 15.74 1.36
N THR A 223 -14.22 15.07 2.31
CA THR A 223 -15.05 13.90 2.02
C THR A 223 -16.28 14.26 1.18
N GLY A 224 -16.74 15.53 1.20
CA GLY A 224 -17.81 16.03 0.34
C GLY A 224 -17.41 16.05 -1.15
N THR A 225 -16.19 16.49 -1.46
CA THR A 225 -15.61 16.40 -2.80
C THR A 225 -15.51 14.95 -3.25
N LEU A 226 -15.07 14.07 -2.34
CA LEU A 226 -14.95 12.64 -2.63
C LEU A 226 -16.32 11.99 -2.94
N LYS A 227 -17.36 12.27 -2.15
CA LYS A 227 -18.73 11.84 -2.41
C LYS A 227 -19.25 12.35 -3.75
N SER A 228 -18.94 13.58 -4.11
CA SER A 228 -19.30 14.18 -5.40
C SER A 228 -18.62 13.48 -6.58
N LEU A 229 -17.33 13.16 -6.45
CA LEU A 229 -16.59 12.37 -7.44
C LEU A 229 -17.18 10.97 -7.60
N LEU A 230 -17.47 10.29 -6.49
CA LEU A 230 -18.08 8.97 -6.48
C LEU A 230 -19.44 8.98 -7.18
N HIS A 231 -20.31 9.92 -6.82
CA HIS A 231 -21.64 10.05 -7.41
C HIS A 231 -21.58 10.31 -8.92
N ARG A 232 -20.66 11.18 -9.36
CA ARG A 232 -20.44 11.45 -10.80
C ARG A 232 -19.90 10.22 -11.52
N GLY A 233 -18.93 9.52 -10.94
CA GLY A 233 -18.37 8.30 -11.49
C GLY A 233 -19.41 7.19 -11.67
N ILE A 234 -20.24 6.95 -10.64
CA ILE A 234 -21.32 5.96 -10.70
C ILE A 234 -22.33 6.31 -11.80
N ARG A 235 -22.65 7.61 -11.97
CA ARG A 235 -23.54 8.05 -13.05
C ARG A 235 -22.95 7.71 -14.42
N LEU A 236 -21.67 8.04 -14.65
CA LEU A 236 -20.97 7.72 -15.89
C LEU A 236 -20.96 6.21 -16.18
N LEU A 237 -20.69 5.38 -15.17
CA LEU A 237 -20.76 3.91 -15.32
C LEU A 237 -22.15 3.44 -15.73
N ARG A 238 -23.21 4.00 -15.14
CA ARG A 238 -24.59 3.60 -15.49
C ARG A 238 -24.95 4.01 -16.92
N ASP A 239 -24.49 5.17 -17.35
CA ASP A 239 -24.76 5.65 -18.71
C ASP A 239 -24.00 4.79 -19.73
N ASP A 240 -22.72 4.49 -19.48
CA ASP A 240 -21.92 3.58 -20.30
C ASP A 240 -22.49 2.15 -20.34
N ALA A 241 -22.89 1.60 -19.19
CA ALA A 241 -23.45 0.26 -19.08
C ALA A 241 -24.81 0.13 -19.80
N LYS A 242 -25.63 1.18 -19.78
CA LYS A 242 -26.88 1.23 -20.56
C LYS A 242 -26.62 1.24 -22.07
N ASN A 243 -25.61 1.99 -22.52
CA ASN A 243 -25.20 2.03 -23.91
C ASN A 243 -24.60 0.69 -24.38
N MET A 244 -24.04 -0.11 -23.47
CA MET A 244 -23.49 -1.45 -23.70
C MET A 244 -24.52 -2.60 -23.55
N ASN A 245 -25.81 -2.34 -23.33
CA ASN A 245 -26.84 -3.36 -23.09
C ASN A 245 -26.58 -4.30 -21.88
N LEU A 246 -25.89 -3.83 -20.83
CA LEU A 246 -25.67 -4.61 -19.59
C LEU A 246 -26.90 -4.64 -18.66
N SER A 247 -28.12 -4.56 -19.21
CA SER A 247 -29.38 -4.36 -18.46
C SER A 247 -29.89 -5.60 -17.70
N LYS A 248 -29.09 -6.66 -17.58
CA LYS A 248 -29.44 -7.87 -16.81
C LYS A 248 -28.22 -8.44 -16.08
N VAL A 249 -27.84 -7.80 -14.97
CA VAL A 249 -27.19 -8.43 -13.82
C VAL A 249 -27.83 -7.88 -12.56
#